data_AF-A0A2R3QHJ6-F1
#
_entry.id   AF-A0A2R3QHJ6-F1
#
_cell.length_a   1.000
_cell.length_b   1.000
_cell.length_c   1.000
_cell.angle_alpha   90.00
_cell.angle_beta   90.00
_cell.angle_gamma   90.00
#
_symmetry.space_group_name_H-M   'P 1'
#
loop_
_entity.id
_entity.type
_entity.pdbx_description
1 polymer ?
#
loop_
_entity_poly.entity_id
_entity_poly.type
_entity_poly.pdbx_seq_one_letter_code
_entity_poly.pdbx_strand_id
1 'polypeptide(L)'
;MPSQKEIAQHLDMSERNCRDVLKALGINWAEWDLDEIRIAYIRDLREKAAGRGGSQFELLNNARIEESTVKAANGRLTYHEKLGTLVPAADAALALKDWAGFANREYQSGVEKLVQQIEAEHQVTVDRDGVNRIAGSTVSRIGGYADKLGRRITGRGPAIQSAQGSADS
;
A
#
# COMPACT_ATOMS: atom_id res chain seq x y z
N MET A 1 -20.71 49.11 -12.68
CA MET A 1 -19.92 48.18 -11.85
C MET A 1 -20.23 48.49 -10.39
N PRO A 2 -20.82 47.55 -9.65
CA PRO A 2 -21.20 47.79 -8.26
C PRO A 2 -19.97 47.95 -7.38
N SER A 3 -20.04 48.80 -6.36
CA SER A 3 -18.95 48.92 -5.39
C SER A 3 -18.94 47.72 -4.42
N GLN A 4 -17.79 47.39 -3.84
CA GLN A 4 -17.72 46.32 -2.81
C GLN A 4 -18.65 46.58 -1.62
N LYS A 5 -18.82 47.84 -1.22
CA LYS A 5 -19.77 48.27 -0.18
C LYS A 5 -21.22 48.00 -0.57
N GLU A 6 -21.57 48.31 -1.81
CA GLU A 6 -22.91 48.06 -2.37
C GLU A 6 -23.21 46.57 -2.45
N ILE A 7 -22.25 45.74 -2.89
CA ILE A 7 -22.38 44.28 -2.88
C ILE A 7 -22.60 43.78 -1.45
N ALA A 8 -21.76 44.20 -0.50
CA ALA A 8 -21.86 43.77 0.90
C ALA A 8 -23.22 44.10 1.51
N GLN A 9 -23.76 45.29 1.23
CA GLN A 9 -25.09 45.69 1.67
C GLN A 9 -26.19 44.79 1.07
N HIS A 10 -26.08 44.44 -0.21
CA HIS A 10 -27.05 43.57 -0.88
C HIS A 10 -26.99 42.11 -0.46
N LEU A 11 -25.81 41.63 -0.07
CA LEU A 11 -25.64 40.28 0.46
C LEU A 11 -25.85 40.20 1.98
N ASP A 12 -26.29 41.31 2.59
CA ASP A 12 -26.55 41.47 4.03
C ASP A 12 -25.37 41.02 4.91
N MET A 13 -24.18 41.54 4.61
CA MET A 13 -22.95 41.18 5.33
C MET A 13 -21.93 42.32 5.39
N SER A 14 -20.90 42.16 6.23
CA SER A 14 -19.78 43.10 6.28
C SER A 14 -18.94 43.06 4.99
N GLU A 15 -18.31 44.19 4.62
CA GLU A 15 -17.41 44.26 3.46
C GLU A 15 -16.24 43.26 3.54
N ARG A 16 -15.78 42.96 4.76
CA ARG A 16 -14.76 41.94 5.02
C ARG A 16 -15.26 40.55 4.65
N ASN A 17 -16.45 40.17 5.13
CA ASN A 17 -17.06 38.88 4.81
C ASN A 17 -17.37 38.79 3.31
N CYS A 18 -17.86 39.87 2.71
CA CYS A 18 -18.12 39.97 1.27
C CYS A 18 -16.87 39.67 0.44
N ARG A 19 -15.71 40.22 0.81
CA ARG A 19 -14.44 39.92 0.14
C ARG A 19 -14.10 38.43 0.20
N ASP A 20 -14.25 37.83 1.37
CA ASP A 20 -13.88 36.43 1.60
C ASP A 20 -14.83 35.49 0.82
N VAL A 21 -16.13 35.82 0.78
CA VAL A 21 -17.15 35.10 -0.01
C VAL A 21 -16.88 35.23 -1.51
N LEU A 22 -16.66 36.44 -2.03
CA LEU A 22 -16.36 36.65 -3.46
C LEU A 22 -15.11 35.87 -3.89
N LYS A 23 -14.07 35.86 -3.05
CA LYS A 23 -12.85 35.08 -3.28
C LYS A 23 -13.14 33.58 -3.29
N ALA A 24 -13.92 33.08 -2.32
CA ALA A 24 -14.28 31.66 -2.26
C ALA A 24 -15.12 31.21 -3.47
N LEU A 25 -15.94 32.11 -4.02
CA LEU A 25 -16.74 31.86 -5.22
C LEU A 25 -15.97 32.09 -6.54
N GLY A 26 -14.72 32.54 -6.48
CA GLY A 26 -13.92 32.87 -7.67
C GLY A 26 -14.47 34.06 -8.47
N ILE A 27 -15.24 34.95 -7.84
CA ILE A 27 -15.92 36.07 -8.50
C ILE A 27 -15.02 37.30 -8.52
N ASN A 28 -14.79 37.85 -9.72
CA ASN A 28 -14.19 39.16 -9.90
C ASN A 28 -15.28 40.23 -10.00
N TRP A 29 -15.56 40.91 -8.89
CA TRP A 29 -16.61 41.94 -8.82
C TRP A 29 -16.36 43.16 -9.72
N ALA A 30 -15.13 43.36 -10.21
CA ALA A 30 -14.79 44.40 -11.16
C ALA A 30 -15.17 44.05 -12.61
N GLU A 31 -15.65 42.83 -12.86
CA GLU A 31 -16.05 42.32 -14.19
C GLU A 31 -17.51 41.84 -14.21
N TRP A 32 -18.13 41.67 -13.04
CA TRP A 32 -19.47 41.11 -12.90
C TRP A 32 -20.48 42.20 -12.51
N ASP A 33 -21.71 42.06 -12.98
CA ASP A 33 -22.80 42.92 -12.54
C ASP A 33 -23.34 42.48 -11.16
N LEU A 34 -24.14 43.35 -10.54
CA LEU A 34 -24.66 43.10 -9.19
C LEU A 34 -25.64 41.92 -9.13
N ASP A 35 -26.37 41.68 -10.21
CA ASP A 35 -27.37 40.60 -10.27
C ASP A 35 -26.69 39.24 -10.48
N GLU A 36 -25.65 39.16 -11.30
CA GLU A 36 -24.78 37.99 -11.48
C GLU A 36 -24.16 37.57 -10.14
N ILE A 37 -23.65 38.54 -9.38
CA ILE A 37 -23.07 38.30 -8.05
C ILE A 37 -24.13 37.77 -7.07
N ARG A 38 -25.33 38.36 -7.05
CA ARG A 38 -26.45 37.88 -6.19
C ARG A 38 -26.89 36.48 -6.58
N ILE A 39 -27.03 36.20 -7.88
CA ILE A 39 -27.43 34.88 -8.38
C ILE A 39 -26.39 33.83 -7.99
N ALA A 40 -25.10 34.13 -8.16
CA ALA A 40 -24.01 33.22 -7.78
C ALA A 40 -24.02 32.94 -6.27
N TYR A 41 -24.20 33.97 -5.43
CA TYR A 41 -24.29 33.80 -3.98
C TYR A 41 -25.51 32.98 -3.55
N ILE A 42 -26.69 33.25 -4.14
CA ILE A 42 -27.92 32.49 -3.84
C ILE A 42 -27.76 31.01 -4.26
N ARG A 43 -27.09 30.73 -5.38
CA ARG A 43 -26.78 29.35 -5.80
C ARG A 43 -25.88 28.65 -4.79
N ASP A 44 -24.81 29.30 -4.35
CA ASP A 44 -23.91 28.77 -3.32
C ASP A 44 -24.66 28.48 -2.00
N LEU A 45 -25.51 29.40 -1.53
CA LEU A 45 -26.34 29.18 -0.36
C LEU A 45 -27.31 28.01 -0.53
N ARG A 46 -27.91 27.83 -1.72
CA ARG A 46 -28.79 26.71 -2.03
C ARG A 46 -28.03 25.38 -2.03
N GLU A 47 -26.83 25.33 -2.59
CA GLU A 47 -25.99 24.12 -2.56
C GLU A 47 -25.58 23.76 -1.13
N LYS A 48 -25.16 24.75 -0.33
CA LYS A 48 -24.86 24.57 1.10
C LYS A 48 -26.08 24.09 1.89
N ALA A 49 -27.25 24.71 1.69
CA ALA A 49 -28.48 24.31 2.37
C ALA A 49 -28.99 22.92 1.92
N ALA A 50 -28.74 22.54 0.67
CA ALA A 50 -29.00 21.20 0.15
C ALA A 50 -27.97 20.16 0.61
N GLY A 51 -26.98 20.55 1.42
CA GLY A 51 -25.92 19.68 1.92
C GLY A 51 -24.92 19.24 0.86
N ARG A 52 -24.86 19.93 -0.29
CA ARG A 52 -23.96 19.67 -1.42
C ARG A 52 -22.81 20.68 -1.55
N GLY A 53 -22.85 21.77 -0.79
CA GLY A 53 -21.83 22.82 -0.78
C GLY A 53 -21.05 22.90 0.52
N GLY A 54 -19.79 23.33 0.43
CA GLY A 54 -18.92 23.66 1.56
C GLY A 54 -17.84 22.63 1.86
N SER A 55 -16.78 23.08 2.53
CA SER A 55 -15.58 22.28 2.86
C SER A 55 -15.90 21.03 3.67
N GLN A 56 -16.95 21.04 4.48
CA GLN A 56 -17.36 19.88 5.28
C GLN A 56 -17.90 18.73 4.42
N PHE A 57 -18.60 19.04 3.31
CA PHE A 57 -19.10 18.02 2.39
C PHE A 57 -17.96 17.36 1.61
N GLU A 58 -16.99 18.16 1.14
CA GLU A 58 -15.78 17.65 0.48
C GLU A 58 -14.97 16.75 1.40
N LEU A 59 -14.79 17.13 2.67
CA LEU A 59 -14.13 16.31 3.68
C LEU A 59 -14.87 14.99 3.93
N LEU A 60 -16.20 15.01 4.04
CA LEU A 60 -17.00 13.79 4.20
C LEU A 60 -16.92 12.88 2.97
N ASN A 61 -16.93 13.45 1.77
CA ASN A 61 -16.84 12.70 0.53
C ASN A 61 -15.46 12.04 0.40
N ASN A 62 -14.39 12.78 0.70
CA ASN A 62 -13.02 12.25 0.74
C ASN A 62 -12.89 11.12 1.76
N ALA A 63 -13.42 11.29 2.97
CA ALA A 63 -13.42 10.25 4.00
C ALA A 63 -14.19 9.00 3.54
N ARG A 64 -15.33 9.15 2.87
CA ARG A 64 -16.10 8.02 2.31
C ARG A 64 -15.34 7.31 1.18
N ILE A 65 -14.66 8.05 0.31
CA ILE A 65 -13.83 7.47 -0.75
C ILE A 65 -12.69 6.67 -0.13
N GLU A 66 -12.03 7.21 0.89
CA GLU A 66 -10.98 6.51 1.63
C GLU A 66 -11.51 5.25 2.31
N GLU A 67 -12.63 5.33 3.03
CA GLU A 67 -13.26 4.16 3.66
C GLU A 67 -13.63 3.09 2.62
N SER A 68 -14.19 3.49 1.49
CA SER A 68 -14.56 2.59 0.39
C SER A 68 -13.34 1.89 -0.21
N THR A 69 -12.24 2.61 -0.43
CA THR A 69 -11.00 2.03 -0.98
C THR A 69 -10.36 1.05 0.00
N VAL A 70 -10.29 1.38 1.29
CA VAL A 70 -9.79 0.47 2.34
C VAL A 70 -10.67 -0.77 2.44
N LYS A 71 -11.99 -0.60 2.43
CA LYS A 71 -12.95 -1.71 2.48
C LYS A 71 -12.81 -2.64 1.27
N ALA A 72 -12.65 -2.08 0.07
CA ALA A 72 -12.41 -2.87 -1.14
C ALA A 72 -11.07 -3.62 -1.09
N ALA A 73 -10.01 -2.98 -0.59
CA ALA A 73 -8.70 -3.62 -0.42
C ALA A 73 -8.76 -4.80 0.56
N ASN A 74 -9.39 -4.61 1.72
CA ASN A 74 -9.59 -5.68 2.70
C ASN A 74 -10.47 -6.79 2.14
N GLY A 75 -11.55 -6.45 1.42
CA GLY A 75 -12.41 -7.44 0.76
C GLY A 75 -11.64 -8.32 -0.23
N ARG A 76 -10.69 -7.75 -0.99
CA ARG A 76 -9.81 -8.53 -1.88
C ARG A 76 -8.90 -9.48 -1.09
N LEU A 77 -8.31 -9.03 0.02
CA LEU A 77 -7.48 -9.90 0.87
C LEU A 77 -8.30 -11.08 1.41
N THR A 78 -9.49 -10.82 1.97
CA THR A 78 -10.39 -11.89 2.45
C THR A 78 -10.84 -12.83 1.33
N TYR A 79 -11.07 -12.32 0.12
CA TYR A 79 -11.42 -13.16 -1.02
C TYR A 79 -10.27 -14.11 -1.39
N HIS A 80 -9.04 -13.60 -1.47
CA HIS A 80 -7.86 -14.40 -1.79
C HIS A 80 -7.47 -15.38 -0.68
N GLU A 81 -7.72 -15.03 0.58
CA GLU A 81 -7.61 -15.92 1.73
C GLU A 81 -8.59 -17.10 1.61
N LYS A 82 -9.87 -16.84 1.33
CA LYS A 82 -10.89 -17.89 1.12
C LYS A 82 -10.61 -18.79 -0.08
N LEU A 83 -10.00 -18.26 -1.12
CA LEU A 83 -9.52 -19.03 -2.27
C LEU A 83 -8.30 -19.91 -1.95
N GLY A 84 -7.68 -19.75 -0.77
CA GLY A 84 -6.45 -20.46 -0.40
C GLY A 84 -5.22 -19.97 -1.15
N THR A 85 -5.29 -18.79 -1.79
CA THR A 85 -4.19 -18.20 -2.57
C THR A 85 -3.26 -17.32 -1.74
N LEU A 86 -3.64 -17.04 -0.49
CA LEU A 86 -2.79 -16.35 0.49
C LEU A 86 -2.30 -17.34 1.54
N VAL A 87 -1.01 -17.23 1.87
CA VAL A 87 -0.41 -17.95 2.98
C VAL A 87 0.08 -16.92 3.99
N PRO A 88 -0.28 -17.05 5.28
CA PRO A 88 0.27 -16.20 6.32
C PRO A 88 1.80 -16.27 6.34
N ALA A 89 2.46 -15.13 6.48
CA ALA A 89 3.92 -15.06 6.41
C ALA A 89 4.62 -15.91 7.47
N ALA A 90 4.04 -15.99 8.68
CA ALA A 90 4.56 -16.83 9.76
C ALA A 90 4.52 -18.33 9.40
N ASP A 91 3.41 -18.78 8.82
CA ASP A 91 3.21 -20.17 8.41
C ASP A 91 4.15 -20.53 7.25
N ALA A 92 4.28 -19.65 6.27
CA ALA A 92 5.23 -19.82 5.18
C ALA A 92 6.68 -19.90 5.69
N ALA A 93 7.05 -19.03 6.63
CA ALA A 93 8.40 -19.03 7.22
C ALA A 93 8.68 -20.32 8.00
N LEU A 94 7.71 -20.79 8.79
CA LEU A 94 7.82 -22.05 9.52
C LEU A 94 7.95 -23.23 8.56
N ALA A 95 7.07 -23.33 7.56
CA ALA A 95 7.11 -24.41 6.57
C ALA A 95 8.44 -24.47 5.81
N LEU A 96 8.96 -23.32 5.38
CA LEU A 96 10.26 -23.24 4.71
C LEU A 96 11.42 -23.62 5.62
N LYS A 97 11.41 -23.19 6.87
CA LYS A 97 12.44 -23.54 7.86
C LYS A 97 12.45 -25.05 8.13
N ASP A 98 11.28 -25.63 8.36
CA ASP A 98 11.14 -27.04 8.66
C ASP A 98 11.55 -27.91 7.48
N TRP A 99 11.09 -27.55 6.27
CA TRP A 99 11.47 -28.23 5.04
C TRP A 99 12.99 -28.15 4.77
N ALA A 100 13.60 -26.96 4.91
CA ALA A 100 15.03 -26.79 4.74
C ALA A 100 15.84 -27.60 5.77
N GLY A 101 15.37 -27.64 7.02
CA GLY A 101 15.99 -28.43 8.08
C GLY A 101 15.90 -29.93 7.80
N PHE A 102 14.75 -30.42 7.34
CA PHE A 102 14.56 -31.81 6.93
C PHE A 102 15.46 -32.18 5.76
N ALA A 103 15.47 -31.36 4.69
CA ALA A 103 16.30 -31.60 3.51
C ALA A 103 17.79 -31.68 3.85
N ASN A 104 18.29 -30.81 4.74
CA ASN A 104 19.68 -30.86 5.17
C ASN A 104 20.01 -32.17 5.92
N ARG A 105 19.15 -32.63 6.84
CA ARG A 105 19.36 -33.90 7.55
C ARG A 105 19.36 -35.10 6.60
N GLU A 106 18.40 -35.17 5.69
CA GLU A 106 18.31 -36.27 4.72
C GLU A 106 19.52 -36.28 3.77
N TYR A 107 19.98 -35.11 3.33
CA TYR A 107 21.18 -35.00 2.51
C TYR A 107 22.43 -35.52 3.23
N GLN A 108 22.67 -35.07 4.47
CA GLN A 108 23.81 -35.54 5.27
C GLN A 108 23.72 -37.05 5.55
N SER A 109 22.52 -37.56 5.87
CA SER A 109 22.31 -38.99 6.07
C SER A 109 22.60 -39.80 4.80
N GLY A 110 22.20 -39.29 3.63
CA GLY A 110 22.49 -39.92 2.34
C GLY A 110 24.00 -40.00 2.06
N VAL A 111 24.74 -38.92 2.33
CA VAL A 111 26.19 -38.89 2.18
C VAL A 111 26.87 -39.89 3.13
N GLU A 112 26.45 -39.92 4.39
CA GLU A 112 26.99 -40.88 5.37
C GLU A 112 26.73 -42.34 4.96
N LYS A 113 25.54 -42.65 4.45
CA LYS A 113 25.22 -44.00 3.93
C LYS A 113 26.09 -44.38 2.74
N LEU A 114 26.39 -43.44 1.83
CA LEU A 114 27.30 -43.68 0.71
C LEU A 114 28.71 -43.99 1.19
N VAL A 115 29.21 -43.24 2.18
CA VAL A 115 30.52 -43.49 2.80
C VAL A 115 30.55 -44.90 3.41
N GLN A 116 29.56 -45.25 4.22
CA GLN A 116 29.47 -46.57 4.85
C GLN A 116 29.42 -47.71 3.82
N GLN A 117 28.68 -47.53 2.73
CA GLN A 117 28.62 -48.52 1.66
C GLN A 117 29.98 -48.71 0.97
N ILE A 118 30.68 -47.62 0.64
CA ILE A 118 32.01 -47.67 0.01
C ILE A 118 33.03 -48.37 0.91
N GLU A 119 33.06 -48.01 2.20
CA GLU A 119 33.95 -48.63 3.18
C GLU A 119 33.69 -50.14 3.30
N ALA A 120 32.41 -50.54 3.34
CA ALA A 120 32.02 -51.94 3.45
C ALA A 120 32.35 -52.76 2.19
N GLU A 121 32.06 -52.24 1.00
CA GLU A 121 32.19 -52.95 -0.27
C GLU A 121 33.64 -53.07 -0.73
N HIS A 122 34.45 -52.04 -0.49
CA HIS A 122 35.84 -51.99 -0.95
C HIS A 122 36.87 -52.23 0.15
N GLN A 123 36.44 -52.39 1.41
CA GLN A 123 37.33 -52.58 2.57
C GLN A 123 38.36 -51.46 2.70
N VAL A 124 37.94 -50.23 2.40
CA VAL A 124 38.75 -49.00 2.50
C VAL A 124 38.25 -48.14 3.65
N THR A 125 39.09 -47.23 4.13
CA THR A 125 38.66 -46.16 5.06
C THR A 125 38.53 -44.85 4.30
N VAL A 126 37.39 -44.21 4.42
CA VAL A 126 37.12 -42.92 3.79
C VAL A 126 37.32 -41.80 4.81
N ASP A 127 38.01 -40.73 4.39
CA ASP A 127 38.14 -39.51 5.19
C ASP A 127 36.80 -38.79 5.33
N ARG A 128 36.12 -39.05 6.45
CA ARG A 128 34.82 -38.42 6.80
C ARG A 128 34.93 -36.90 6.93
N ASP A 129 36.04 -36.37 7.41
CA ASP A 129 36.20 -34.92 7.56
C ASP A 129 36.31 -34.23 6.21
N GLY A 130 37.03 -34.83 5.27
CA GLY A 130 37.09 -34.40 3.88
C GLY A 130 35.72 -34.40 3.20
N VAL A 131 34.96 -35.49 3.36
CA VAL A 131 33.59 -35.62 2.83
C VAL A 131 32.66 -34.58 3.44
N ASN A 132 32.67 -34.42 4.76
CA ASN A 132 31.84 -33.44 5.47
C ASN A 132 32.17 -32.01 5.06
N ARG A 133 33.43 -31.69 4.77
CA ARG A 133 33.82 -30.38 4.24
C ARG A 133 33.18 -30.11 2.87
N ILE A 134 33.18 -31.09 1.98
CA ILE A 134 32.58 -30.96 0.64
C ILE A 134 31.05 -30.88 0.74
N ALA A 135 30.42 -31.82 1.44
CA ALA A 135 28.98 -31.88 1.64
C ALA A 135 28.47 -30.62 2.35
N GLY A 136 29.12 -30.22 3.44
CA GLY A 136 28.84 -29.00 4.19
C GLY A 136 28.96 -27.75 3.31
N SER A 137 30.03 -27.62 2.51
CA SER A 137 30.18 -26.47 1.60
C SER A 137 29.04 -26.37 0.58
N THR A 138 28.53 -27.50 0.11
CA THR A 138 27.41 -27.55 -0.84
C THR A 138 26.12 -27.07 -0.20
N VAL A 139 25.79 -27.58 1.00
CA VAL A 139 24.63 -27.13 1.78
C VAL A 139 24.74 -25.63 2.10
N SER A 140 25.90 -25.14 2.50
CA SER A 140 26.11 -23.71 2.76
C SER A 140 25.87 -22.84 1.53
N ARG A 141 26.25 -23.29 0.32
CA ARG A 141 25.95 -22.57 -0.92
C ARG A 141 24.45 -22.51 -1.21
N ILE A 142 23.73 -23.61 -1.00
CA ILE A 142 22.27 -23.66 -1.15
C ILE A 142 21.60 -22.69 -0.17
N GLY A 143 22.02 -22.72 1.10
CA GLY A 143 21.55 -21.77 2.12
C GLY A 143 21.85 -20.32 1.75
N GLY A 144 23.05 -20.04 1.22
CA GLY A 144 23.43 -18.71 0.74
C GLY A 144 22.58 -18.21 -0.45
N TYR A 145 22.14 -19.10 -1.34
CA TYR A 145 21.20 -18.74 -2.40
C TYR A 145 19.82 -18.41 -1.84
N ALA A 146 19.34 -19.17 -0.84
CA ALA A 146 18.09 -18.90 -0.14
C ALA A 146 18.13 -17.53 0.58
N ASP A 147 19.23 -17.15 1.23
CA ASP A 147 19.40 -15.81 1.83
C ASP A 147 19.29 -14.70 0.78
N LYS A 148 19.97 -14.85 -0.36
CA LYS A 148 19.88 -13.91 -1.49
C LYS A 148 18.45 -13.81 -2.04
N LEU A 149 17.72 -14.92 -2.11
CA LEU A 149 16.32 -14.92 -2.51
C LEU A 149 15.46 -14.16 -1.49
N GLY A 150 15.63 -14.43 -0.20
CA GLY A 150 14.95 -13.72 0.89
C GLY A 150 15.15 -12.21 0.80
N ARG A 151 16.40 -11.75 0.64
CA ARG A 151 16.74 -10.33 0.47
C ARG A 151 16.11 -9.70 -0.79
N ARG A 152 16.00 -10.46 -1.89
CA ARG A 152 15.32 -9.97 -3.10
C ARG A 152 13.82 -9.84 -2.88
N ILE A 153 13.20 -10.75 -2.14
CA ILE A 153 11.76 -10.68 -1.83
C ILE A 153 11.48 -9.51 -0.90
N THR A 154 12.28 -9.31 0.16
CA THR A 154 12.12 -8.18 1.08
C THR A 154 12.49 -6.85 0.44
N GLY A 155 13.53 -6.82 -0.39
CA GLY A 155 13.97 -5.63 -1.13
C GLY A 155 13.11 -5.28 -2.35
N ARG A 156 12.17 -6.16 -2.74
CA ARG A 156 11.20 -5.91 -3.82
C ARG A 156 9.91 -5.25 -3.33
N GLY A 157 9.76 -4.90 -2.07
CA GLY A 157 8.57 -4.17 -1.62
C GLY A 157 8.56 -2.78 -2.27
N PRO A 158 7.66 -2.48 -3.23
CA PRO A 158 7.27 -1.09 -3.39
C PRO A 158 6.53 -0.74 -2.10
N ALA A 159 6.72 0.48 -1.61
CA ALA A 159 5.75 1.08 -0.69
C ALA A 159 4.36 0.75 -1.23
N ILE A 160 3.44 0.30 -0.37
CA ILE A 160 2.01 0.29 -0.70
C ILE A 160 1.77 1.68 -1.29
N GLN A 161 1.58 1.71 -2.61
CA GLN A 161 1.53 2.97 -3.34
C GLN A 161 0.32 3.67 -2.76
N SER A 162 0.57 4.70 -1.96
CA SER A 162 -0.47 5.59 -1.47
C SER A 162 -1.28 5.97 -2.70
N ALA A 163 -2.59 5.83 -2.62
CA ALA A 163 -3.48 6.21 -3.72
C ALA A 163 -3.39 7.74 -3.94
N GLN A 164 -2.29 8.20 -4.54
CA GLN A 164 -2.18 9.51 -5.14
C GLN A 164 -2.94 9.40 -6.47
N GLY A 165 -4.23 9.74 -6.39
CA GLY A 165 -5.01 10.05 -7.56
C GLY A 165 -4.33 11.19 -8.30
N SER A 166 -3.89 10.90 -9.52
CA SER A 166 -3.51 11.90 -10.51
C SER A 166 -4.70 12.83 -10.73
N ALA A 167 -4.61 14.05 -10.20
CA ALA A 167 -5.46 15.16 -10.58
C ALA A 167 -4.58 16.13 -11.39
N ASP A 168 -4.41 15.80 -12.68
CA ASP A 168 -3.99 16.74 -13.71
C ASP A 168 -4.96 16.59 -14.88
N SER A 169 -5.88 17.55 -15.00
CA SER A 169 -6.50 18.07 -16.24
C SER A 169 -7.35 19.28 -15.88
#